data_AF-A0A359L1T3-F1
#
_entry.id   AF-A0A359L1T3-F1
#
_cell.length_a   1.000
_cell.length_b   1.000
_cell.length_c   1.000
_cell.angle_alpha   90.00
_cell.angle_beta   90.00
_cell.angle_gamma   90.00
#
_symmetry.space_group_name_H-M   'P 1'
#
loop_
_entity.id
_entity.type
_entity.pdbx_description
1 polymer ?
#
loop_
_entity_poly.entity_id
_entity_poly.type
_entity_poly.pdbx_seq_one_letter_code
_entity_poly.pdbx_strand_id
1 'polypeptide(L)'
;MEIKGEHLLFLFGAGASVDAGIPISNQMVNKIEELIGKHDEWKPYKDLYFYLKSSINYSDGILGKFNELFNVERLLIVIAEIEKRESNIMYPFIGTWNIRLLDLAGNNFENIKKFHKLIRKQLNEWVGLRNYDDANYFQSFSSLSTDVATLMKVFTLNYDMCFENIVGKDKTIELGFTKETNEWHQSNFENIEGKHYNLYKLHGSIDWYLADDKLRKSQKIESEPELIFGIQHKMTSVDPYFYYSSVLRNSCFNEAKIIVVIGYSYADDYVNVILSQALNSRGGLRVINVAPLFGKDETKEKDFIIQRLNLKSQNQLIYIDKTAKEFMTNVMNKEFFVNNIGEPEGVPF
;
A
#
# COMPACT_ATOMS: atom_id res chain seq x y z
N MET A 1 -18.55 15.60 21.07
CA MET A 1 -17.92 14.31 21.44
C MET A 1 -16.41 14.51 21.40
N GLU A 2 -15.65 14.08 22.41
CA GLU A 2 -14.18 14.18 22.36
C GLU A 2 -13.59 13.07 21.48
N ILE A 3 -12.73 13.43 20.53
CA ILE A 3 -12.04 12.47 19.65
C ILE A 3 -10.67 12.12 20.23
N LYS A 4 -10.39 10.82 20.31
CA LYS A 4 -9.11 10.24 20.72
C LYS A 4 -8.40 9.68 19.50
N GLY A 5 -7.10 9.47 19.61
CA GLY A 5 -6.22 8.98 18.55
C GLY A 5 -6.58 7.58 18.10
N GLU A 6 -6.98 6.71 19.01
CA GLU A 6 -7.50 5.36 18.70
C GLU A 6 -8.80 5.37 17.88
N HIS A 7 -9.57 6.48 17.93
CA HIS A 7 -10.76 6.63 17.10
C HIS A 7 -10.41 6.94 15.63
N LEU A 8 -9.18 7.37 15.35
CA LEU A 8 -8.69 7.75 14.02
C LEU A 8 -7.74 6.67 13.50
N LEU A 9 -8.18 5.99 12.45
CA LEU A 9 -7.32 5.07 11.70
C LEU A 9 -6.98 5.67 10.34
N PHE A 10 -5.70 5.85 10.05
CA PHE A 10 -5.25 6.32 8.74
C PHE A 10 -4.78 5.15 7.89
N LEU A 11 -5.20 5.09 6.64
CA LEU A 11 -4.75 4.13 5.64
C LEU A 11 -4.25 4.86 4.40
N PHE A 12 -2.95 4.74 4.11
CA PHE A 12 -2.34 5.34 2.94
C PHE A 12 -2.17 4.32 1.81
N GLY A 13 -2.57 4.73 0.61
CA GLY A 13 -2.16 4.08 -0.63
C GLY A 13 -1.24 4.98 -1.45
N ALA A 14 -0.83 4.52 -2.63
CA ALA A 14 0.21 5.16 -3.42
C ALA A 14 -0.10 6.63 -3.77
N GLY A 15 -1.38 6.99 -3.87
CA GLY A 15 -1.83 8.37 -4.08
C GLY A 15 -1.44 9.34 -2.96
N ALA A 16 -1.18 8.85 -1.74
CA ALA A 16 -0.74 9.68 -0.61
C ALA A 16 0.64 10.31 -0.81
N SER A 17 1.47 9.72 -1.68
CA SER A 17 2.85 10.11 -1.93
C SER A 17 3.08 10.73 -3.32
N VAL A 18 2.02 10.91 -4.12
CA VAL A 18 2.11 11.47 -5.48
C VAL A 18 2.63 12.89 -5.47
N ASP A 19 2.12 13.73 -4.55
CA ASP A 19 2.55 15.11 -4.41
C ASP A 19 4.03 15.24 -3.95
N ALA A 20 4.63 14.16 -3.42
CA ALA A 20 6.05 14.06 -3.09
C ALA A 20 6.92 13.59 -4.28
N GLY A 21 6.33 13.44 -5.47
CA GLY A 21 7.04 13.02 -6.69
C GLY A 21 7.11 11.51 -6.92
N ILE A 22 6.47 10.70 -6.07
CA ILE A 22 6.45 9.23 -6.22
C ILE A 22 5.32 8.83 -7.17
N PRO A 23 5.61 8.16 -8.30
CA PRO A 23 4.58 7.81 -9.27
C PRO A 23 3.65 6.71 -8.75
N ILE A 24 2.35 6.79 -9.06
CA ILE A 24 1.41 5.68 -8.85
C ILE A 24 1.60 4.58 -9.89
N SER A 25 1.05 3.39 -9.65
CA SER A 25 1.39 2.21 -10.47
C SER A 25 1.09 2.36 -11.97
N ASN A 26 0.03 3.06 -12.38
CA ASN A 26 -0.23 3.30 -13.80
C ASN A 26 0.81 4.23 -14.45
N GLN A 27 1.28 5.24 -13.71
CA GLN A 27 2.38 6.10 -14.14
C GLN A 27 3.70 5.31 -14.21
N MET A 28 3.94 4.40 -13.26
CA MET A 28 5.09 3.50 -13.30
C MET A 28 5.05 2.59 -14.54
N VAL A 29 3.89 2.02 -14.89
CA VAL A 29 3.72 1.25 -16.14
C VAL A 29 4.10 2.08 -17.36
N ASN A 30 3.59 3.32 -17.46
CA ASN A 30 3.91 4.21 -18.58
C ASN A 30 5.41 4.52 -18.66
N LYS A 31 6.07 4.74 -17.51
CA LYS A 31 7.52 4.97 -17.44
C LYS A 31 8.32 3.72 -17.85
N ILE A 32 7.90 2.52 -17.45
CA ILE A 32 8.50 1.26 -17.91
C ILE A 32 8.39 1.15 -19.43
N GLU A 33 7.22 1.45 -20.01
CA GLU A 33 7.01 1.39 -21.46
C GLU A 33 7.88 2.40 -22.21
N GLU A 34 8.06 3.59 -21.67
CA GLU A 34 8.99 4.59 -22.20
C GLU A 34 10.45 4.09 -22.15
N LEU A 35 10.88 3.53 -21.02
CA LEU A 35 12.23 2.98 -20.84
C LEU A 35 12.49 1.86 -21.85
N ILE A 36 11.56 0.93 -21.99
CA ILE A 36 11.62 -0.18 -22.97
C ILE A 36 11.70 0.33 -24.41
N GLY A 37 11.03 1.45 -24.71
CA GLY A 37 11.07 2.04 -26.05
C GLY A 37 12.38 2.79 -26.35
N LYS A 38 12.95 3.48 -25.37
CA LYS A 38 14.00 4.49 -25.59
C LYS A 38 15.38 4.12 -25.06
N HIS A 39 15.46 3.37 -23.95
CA HIS A 39 16.72 3.13 -23.23
C HIS A 39 17.38 1.82 -23.65
N ASP A 40 18.68 1.86 -23.99
CA ASP A 40 19.39 0.70 -24.57
C ASP A 40 19.48 -0.49 -23.62
N GLU A 41 19.56 -0.26 -22.31
CA GLU A 41 19.51 -1.34 -21.30
C GLU A 41 18.16 -2.07 -21.25
N TRP A 42 17.06 -1.39 -21.61
CA TRP A 42 15.70 -1.92 -21.49
C TRP A 42 15.15 -2.50 -22.80
N LYS A 43 15.58 -1.96 -23.95
CA LYS A 43 15.17 -2.40 -25.30
C LYS A 43 15.21 -3.92 -25.51
N PRO A 44 16.22 -4.67 -25.02
CA PRO A 44 16.26 -6.13 -25.19
C PRO A 44 15.07 -6.86 -24.55
N TYR A 45 14.42 -6.28 -23.53
CA TYR A 45 13.30 -6.90 -22.82
C TYR A 45 11.93 -6.50 -23.38
N LYS A 46 11.87 -5.74 -24.48
CA LYS A 46 10.63 -5.22 -25.06
C LYS A 46 9.61 -6.30 -25.38
N ASP A 47 10.03 -7.31 -26.13
CA ASP A 47 9.13 -8.39 -26.54
C ASP A 47 8.70 -9.24 -25.34
N LEU A 48 9.61 -9.45 -24.38
CA LEU A 48 9.33 -10.15 -23.13
C LEU A 48 8.26 -9.41 -22.31
N TYR A 49 8.42 -8.11 -22.13
CA TYR A 49 7.43 -7.27 -21.43
C TYR A 49 6.06 -7.32 -22.09
N PHE A 50 5.98 -7.13 -23.41
CA PHE A 50 4.70 -7.18 -24.11
C PHE A 50 4.06 -8.56 -24.04
N TYR A 51 4.84 -9.62 -24.14
CA TYR A 51 4.35 -10.97 -23.93
C TYR A 51 3.73 -11.15 -22.53
N LEU A 52 4.43 -10.71 -21.48
CA LEU A 52 3.95 -10.82 -20.10
C LEU A 52 2.68 -9.98 -19.89
N LYS A 53 2.68 -8.71 -20.33
CA LYS A 53 1.52 -7.81 -20.26
C LYS A 53 0.31 -8.40 -20.98
N SER A 54 0.48 -8.88 -22.22
CA SER A 54 -0.59 -9.51 -22.99
C SER A 54 -1.10 -10.78 -22.33
N SER A 55 -0.22 -11.60 -21.76
CA SER A 55 -0.60 -12.84 -21.06
C SER A 55 -1.43 -12.57 -19.80
N ILE A 56 -1.06 -11.54 -19.04
CA ILE A 56 -1.79 -11.10 -17.85
C ILE A 56 -3.19 -10.62 -18.24
N ASN A 57 -3.30 -9.74 -19.23
CA ASN A 57 -4.59 -9.24 -19.71
C ASN A 57 -5.46 -10.35 -20.33
N TYR A 58 -4.84 -11.30 -21.03
CA TYR A 58 -5.54 -12.47 -21.58
C TYR A 58 -6.17 -13.32 -20.47
N SER A 59 -5.42 -13.57 -19.38
CA SER A 59 -5.94 -14.28 -18.21
C SER A 59 -7.14 -13.57 -17.58
N ASP A 60 -7.09 -12.25 -17.45
CA ASP A 60 -8.21 -11.47 -16.92
C ASP A 60 -9.43 -11.55 -17.85
N GLY A 61 -9.21 -11.46 -19.15
CA GLY A 61 -10.25 -11.55 -20.16
C GLY A 61 -11.01 -12.89 -20.12
N ILE A 62 -10.30 -14.01 -19.93
CA ILE A 62 -10.93 -15.34 -19.75
C ILE A 62 -11.86 -15.35 -18.53
N LEU A 63 -11.49 -14.64 -17.47
CA LEU A 63 -12.28 -14.53 -16.24
C LEU A 63 -13.34 -13.43 -16.28
N GLY A 64 -13.54 -12.76 -17.43
CA GLY A 64 -14.49 -11.67 -17.60
C GLY A 64 -14.07 -10.34 -16.93
N LYS A 65 -12.81 -10.22 -16.48
CA LYS A 65 -12.28 -9.07 -15.74
C LYS A 65 -11.68 -7.99 -16.65
N PHE A 66 -12.45 -7.48 -17.61
CA PHE A 66 -11.95 -6.51 -18.60
C PHE A 66 -11.64 -5.11 -18.04
N ASN A 67 -12.15 -4.80 -16.84
CA ASN A 67 -11.94 -3.50 -16.19
C ASN A 67 -10.69 -3.48 -15.29
N GLU A 68 -10.01 -4.61 -15.10
CA GLU A 68 -8.80 -4.68 -14.30
C GLU A 68 -7.62 -4.12 -15.10
N LEU A 69 -7.03 -3.03 -14.60
CA LEU A 69 -5.89 -2.41 -15.23
C LEU A 69 -4.61 -3.21 -14.94
N PHE A 70 -3.77 -3.35 -15.96
CA PHE A 70 -2.41 -3.82 -15.80
C PHE A 70 -1.62 -2.87 -14.89
N ASN A 71 -0.86 -3.44 -13.95
CA ASN A 71 -0.09 -2.68 -12.96
C ASN A 71 1.28 -3.36 -12.71
N VAL A 72 2.22 -2.62 -12.11
CA VAL A 72 3.61 -3.10 -11.96
C VAL A 72 3.73 -4.22 -10.94
N GLU A 73 2.94 -4.19 -9.87
CA GLU A 73 2.92 -5.25 -8.86
C GLU A 73 2.51 -6.59 -9.49
N ARG A 74 1.48 -6.61 -10.34
CA ARG A 74 1.05 -7.81 -11.07
C ARG A 74 2.14 -8.35 -11.99
N LEU A 75 2.88 -7.48 -12.65
CA LEU A 75 4.02 -7.87 -13.47
C LEU A 75 5.10 -8.56 -12.62
N LEU A 76 5.46 -7.97 -11.48
CA LEU A 76 6.46 -8.53 -10.56
C LEU A 76 6.02 -9.87 -9.96
N ILE A 77 4.75 -10.01 -9.58
CA ILE A 77 4.19 -11.28 -9.10
C ILE A 77 4.35 -12.37 -10.17
N VAL A 78 3.95 -12.10 -11.42
CA VAL A 78 4.07 -13.08 -12.50
C VAL A 78 5.53 -13.44 -12.79
N ILE A 79 6.42 -12.45 -12.81
CA ILE A 79 7.86 -12.67 -12.97
C ILE A 79 8.40 -13.57 -11.85
N ALA A 80 8.08 -13.29 -10.59
CA ALA A 80 8.52 -14.07 -9.43
C ALA A 80 8.01 -15.52 -9.48
N GLU A 81 6.75 -15.73 -9.90
CA GLU A 81 6.19 -17.08 -10.05
C GLU A 81 6.83 -17.87 -11.21
N ILE A 82 7.20 -17.19 -12.30
CA ILE A 82 7.97 -17.80 -13.40
C ILE A 82 9.39 -18.18 -12.92
N GLU A 83 10.01 -17.38 -12.07
CA GLU A 83 11.33 -17.69 -11.50
C GLU A 83 11.29 -18.90 -10.56
N LYS A 84 10.22 -19.03 -9.76
CA LYS A 84 9.97 -20.15 -8.84
C LYS A 84 9.46 -21.42 -9.53
N ARG A 85 9.32 -21.43 -10.86
CA ARG A 85 8.70 -22.54 -11.60
C ARG A 85 9.23 -23.93 -11.21
N GLU A 86 10.53 -24.09 -11.00
CA GLU A 86 11.15 -25.39 -10.70
C GLU A 86 10.82 -25.89 -9.29
N SER A 87 10.52 -24.96 -8.37
CA SER A 87 10.04 -25.27 -7.03
C SER A 87 8.51 -25.45 -6.95
N ASN A 88 7.79 -25.15 -8.04
CA ASN A 88 6.34 -25.30 -8.07
C ASN A 88 5.97 -26.79 -8.14
N ILE A 89 5.10 -27.23 -7.23
CA ILE A 89 4.64 -28.63 -7.16
C ILE A 89 3.98 -29.12 -8.47
N MET A 90 3.43 -28.20 -9.26
CA MET A 90 2.79 -28.50 -10.54
C MET A 90 3.79 -28.64 -11.69
N TYR A 91 5.05 -28.25 -11.49
CA TYR A 91 6.08 -28.24 -12.54
C TYR A 91 6.19 -29.57 -13.31
N PRO A 92 6.20 -30.76 -12.66
CA PRO A 92 6.28 -32.03 -13.37
C PRO A 92 5.05 -32.36 -14.25
N PHE A 93 3.92 -31.68 -14.01
CA PHE A 93 2.65 -31.92 -14.70
C PHE A 93 2.38 -30.89 -15.82
N ILE A 94 3.17 -29.82 -15.89
CA ILE A 94 3.06 -28.81 -16.96
C ILE A 94 3.76 -29.36 -18.19
N GLY A 95 2.97 -29.86 -19.15
CA GLY A 95 3.49 -30.57 -20.33
C GLY A 95 4.46 -29.73 -21.17
N THR A 96 4.17 -28.45 -21.41
CA THR A 96 5.09 -27.52 -22.09
C THR A 96 4.69 -26.07 -21.77
N TRP A 97 5.66 -25.22 -21.44
CA TRP A 97 5.44 -23.77 -21.40
C TRP A 97 5.16 -23.23 -22.80
N ASN A 98 4.52 -22.05 -22.88
CA ASN A 98 4.33 -21.41 -24.16
C ASN A 98 5.68 -21.20 -24.86
N ILE A 99 5.80 -21.65 -26.12
CA ILE A 99 7.05 -21.61 -26.89
C ILE A 99 7.60 -20.18 -26.97
N ARG A 100 6.72 -19.18 -27.09
CA ARG A 100 7.12 -17.77 -27.15
C ARG A 100 7.73 -17.29 -25.83
N LEU A 101 7.25 -17.79 -24.68
CA LEU A 101 7.89 -17.48 -23.40
C LEU A 101 9.31 -18.05 -23.34
N LEU A 102 9.50 -19.30 -23.78
CA LEU A 102 10.82 -19.95 -23.76
C LEU A 102 11.83 -19.22 -24.65
N ASP A 103 11.40 -18.78 -25.84
CA ASP A 103 12.19 -17.96 -26.76
C ASP A 103 12.61 -16.62 -26.13
N LEU A 104 11.65 -15.91 -25.51
CA LEU A 104 11.90 -14.58 -24.94
C LEU A 104 12.64 -14.60 -23.59
N ALA A 105 12.40 -15.61 -22.77
CA ALA A 105 13.00 -15.74 -21.45
C ALA A 105 14.50 -16.08 -21.50
N GLY A 106 14.99 -16.57 -22.63
CA GLY A 106 16.37 -16.99 -22.81
C GLY A 106 16.71 -18.29 -22.07
N ASN A 107 17.96 -18.74 -22.22
CA ASN A 107 18.42 -19.98 -21.59
C ASN A 107 18.25 -19.91 -20.07
N ASN A 108 17.63 -20.95 -19.48
CA ASN A 108 17.35 -21.03 -18.05
C ASN A 108 16.61 -19.79 -17.49
N PHE A 109 15.83 -19.10 -18.32
CA PHE A 109 15.06 -17.91 -17.97
C PHE A 109 15.95 -16.73 -17.50
N GLU A 110 17.17 -16.61 -18.01
CA GLU A 110 18.10 -15.54 -17.64
C GLU A 110 17.54 -14.13 -17.91
N ASN A 111 16.77 -13.94 -18.98
CA ASN A 111 16.21 -12.63 -19.33
C ASN A 111 15.12 -12.23 -18.34
N ILE A 112 14.34 -13.18 -17.83
CA ILE A 112 13.38 -12.93 -16.75
C ILE A 112 14.10 -12.41 -15.51
N LYS A 113 15.18 -13.09 -15.07
CA LYS A 113 15.96 -12.67 -13.89
C LYS A 113 16.59 -11.29 -14.04
N LYS A 114 17.19 -11.01 -15.19
CA LYS A 114 17.79 -9.70 -15.47
C LYS A 114 16.72 -8.60 -15.54
N PHE A 115 15.60 -8.87 -16.19
CA PHE A 115 14.48 -7.92 -16.28
C PHE A 115 13.84 -7.66 -14.92
N HIS A 116 13.67 -8.71 -14.10
CA HIS A 116 13.20 -8.60 -12.72
C HIS A 116 14.08 -7.65 -11.90
N LYS A 117 15.40 -7.88 -11.93
CA LYS A 117 16.38 -7.03 -11.25
C LYS A 117 16.34 -5.58 -11.74
N LEU A 118 16.20 -5.39 -13.05
CA LEU A 118 16.12 -4.07 -13.66
C LEU A 118 14.87 -3.29 -13.22
N ILE A 119 13.69 -3.94 -13.21
CA ILE A 119 12.45 -3.34 -12.70
C ILE A 119 12.58 -2.99 -11.21
N ARG A 120 13.08 -3.92 -10.37
CA ARG A 120 13.25 -3.67 -8.93
C ARG A 120 14.17 -2.49 -8.65
N LYS A 121 15.32 -2.41 -9.35
CA LYS A 121 16.23 -1.28 -9.25
C LYS A 121 15.52 0.03 -9.59
N GLN A 122 14.76 0.06 -10.68
CA GLN A 122 14.05 1.26 -11.11
C GLN A 122 12.94 1.68 -10.14
N LEU A 123 12.23 0.71 -9.55
CA LEU A 123 11.22 0.99 -8.52
C LEU A 123 11.85 1.59 -7.26
N ASN A 124 12.98 1.04 -6.80
CA ASN A 124 13.71 1.61 -5.66
C ASN A 124 14.14 3.05 -5.93
N GLU A 125 14.55 3.37 -7.18
CA GLU A 125 14.89 4.75 -7.56
C GLU A 125 13.69 5.69 -7.59
N TRP A 126 12.49 5.22 -7.95
CA TRP A 126 11.28 6.05 -7.97
C TRP A 126 10.66 6.28 -6.59
N VAL A 127 10.73 5.28 -5.72
CA VAL A 127 10.15 5.32 -4.37
C VAL A 127 11.16 5.90 -3.37
N GLY A 128 12.44 5.63 -3.57
CA GLY A 128 13.54 6.10 -2.76
C GLY A 128 13.95 7.53 -3.06
N LEU A 129 13.21 8.49 -2.50
CA LEU A 129 13.51 9.90 -2.65
C LEU A 129 14.86 10.28 -2.01
N ARG A 130 15.61 11.18 -2.67
CA ARG A 130 16.89 11.71 -2.14
C ARG A 130 16.67 12.76 -1.04
N ASN A 131 15.57 13.50 -1.13
CA ASN A 131 15.08 14.43 -0.12
C ASN A 131 13.56 14.27 0.00
N TYR A 132 12.98 14.72 1.11
CA TYR A 132 11.56 14.59 1.39
C TYR A 132 10.85 15.95 1.45
N ASP A 133 11.44 17.01 0.86
CA ASP A 133 10.92 18.36 1.00
C ASP A 133 9.53 18.53 0.35
N ASP A 134 9.31 17.85 -0.77
CA ASP A 134 8.00 17.83 -1.44
C ASP A 134 6.94 17.05 -0.62
N ALA A 135 7.37 16.23 0.35
CA ALA A 135 6.50 15.50 1.27
C ALA A 135 6.11 16.31 2.53
N ASN A 136 6.52 17.59 2.66
CA ASN A 136 6.27 18.41 3.85
C ASN A 136 4.78 18.57 4.22
N TYR A 137 3.84 18.27 3.34
CA TYR A 137 2.41 18.26 3.65
C TYR A 137 2.02 17.23 4.72
N PHE A 138 2.84 16.19 4.95
CA PHE A 138 2.69 15.27 6.08
C PHE A 138 2.92 15.94 7.45
N GLN A 139 3.53 17.13 7.53
CA GLN A 139 3.73 17.85 8.79
C GLN A 139 2.42 18.18 9.53
N SER A 140 1.30 18.21 8.81
CA SER A 140 -0.04 18.37 9.38
C SER A 140 -0.39 17.27 10.41
N PHE A 141 0.18 16.07 10.30
CA PHE A 141 0.05 15.02 11.31
C PHE A 141 0.70 15.43 12.64
N SER A 142 1.82 16.14 12.61
CA SER A 142 2.43 16.64 13.85
C SER A 142 1.52 17.59 14.61
N SER A 143 0.83 18.50 13.91
CA SER A 143 -0.20 19.37 14.51
C SER A 143 -1.36 18.54 15.06
N LEU A 144 -1.90 17.61 14.24
CA LEU A 144 -3.01 16.74 14.64
C LEU A 144 -2.69 15.92 15.89
N SER A 145 -1.49 15.35 16.01
CA SER A 145 -1.07 14.60 17.19
C SER A 145 -1.02 15.44 18.46
N THR A 146 -0.71 16.73 18.33
CA THR A 146 -0.69 17.68 19.44
C THR A 146 -2.11 17.97 19.91
N ASP A 147 -3.05 18.16 18.98
CA ASP A 147 -4.45 18.49 19.30
C ASP A 147 -5.24 17.30 19.86
N VAL A 148 -4.92 16.09 19.42
CA VAL A 148 -5.57 14.85 19.88
C VAL A 148 -4.91 14.30 21.14
N ALA A 149 -3.61 14.55 21.34
CA ALA A 149 -2.83 14.24 22.54
C ALA A 149 -2.84 12.74 22.99
N THR A 150 -3.09 11.83 22.06
CA THR A 150 -3.06 10.37 22.31
C THR A 150 -2.50 9.65 21.08
N LEU A 151 -1.93 8.46 21.29
CA LEU A 151 -1.36 7.62 20.24
C LEU A 151 -2.35 7.37 19.08
N MET A 152 -1.89 7.59 17.85
CA MET A 152 -2.64 7.30 16.63
C MET A 152 -2.03 6.12 15.85
N LYS A 153 -2.87 5.43 15.09
CA LYS A 153 -2.46 4.28 14.27
C LYS A 153 -2.51 4.67 12.80
N VAL A 154 -1.39 4.47 12.11
CA VAL A 154 -1.23 4.75 10.69
C VAL A 154 -0.84 3.47 9.99
N PHE A 155 -1.60 3.09 8.97
CA PHE A 155 -1.32 1.96 8.10
C PHE A 155 -0.97 2.48 6.73
N THR A 156 0.03 1.88 6.09
CA THR A 156 0.41 2.27 4.73
C THR A 156 0.70 1.04 3.89
N LEU A 157 0.27 1.12 2.63
CA LEU A 157 0.61 0.18 1.57
C LEU A 157 1.81 0.68 0.76
N ASN A 158 2.32 1.87 1.09
CA ASN A 158 3.43 2.47 0.37
C ASN A 158 4.76 1.97 0.93
N TYR A 159 5.69 1.70 0.02
CA TYR A 159 7.05 1.29 0.35
C TYR A 159 7.96 2.49 0.71
N ASP A 160 7.52 3.71 0.40
CA ASP A 160 8.29 4.94 0.65
C ASP A 160 8.37 5.30 2.13
N MET A 161 9.24 6.26 2.43
CA MET A 161 9.51 6.70 3.80
C MET A 161 9.04 8.15 4.07
N CYS A 162 8.08 8.67 3.30
CA CYS A 162 7.64 10.07 3.41
C CYS A 162 7.09 10.40 4.80
N PHE A 163 6.25 9.53 5.36
CA PHE A 163 5.62 9.79 6.65
C PHE A 163 6.66 9.84 7.77
N GLU A 164 7.51 8.82 7.91
CA GLU A 164 8.50 8.77 8.98
C GLU A 164 9.60 9.82 8.84
N ASN A 165 10.00 10.21 7.63
CA ASN A 165 11.01 11.25 7.44
C ASN A 165 10.49 12.67 7.70
N ILE A 166 9.18 12.89 7.60
CA ILE A 166 8.59 14.21 7.85
C ILE A 166 8.08 14.30 9.28
N VAL A 167 7.16 13.41 9.65
CA VAL A 167 6.54 13.41 10.99
C VAL A 167 7.54 12.95 12.05
N GLY A 168 8.49 12.09 11.71
CA GLY A 168 9.52 11.61 12.63
C GLY A 168 10.58 12.66 13.00
N LYS A 169 10.58 13.84 12.36
CA LYS A 169 11.46 14.96 12.73
C LYS A 169 11.10 15.55 14.10
N ASP A 170 9.81 15.60 14.42
CA ASP A 170 9.30 16.23 15.64
C ASP A 170 8.41 15.32 16.50
N LYS A 171 7.98 14.16 15.98
CA LYS A 171 7.15 13.20 16.70
C LYS A 171 7.80 11.82 16.76
N THR A 172 7.62 11.15 17.89
CA THR A 172 8.06 9.75 18.07
C THR A 172 7.10 8.80 17.36
N ILE A 173 7.62 8.04 16.39
CA ILE A 173 6.90 7.03 15.61
C ILE A 173 7.48 5.65 15.93
N GLU A 174 6.62 4.70 16.31
CA GLU A 174 6.99 3.30 16.47
C GLU A 174 6.75 2.51 15.19
N LEU A 175 7.75 1.73 14.79
CA LEU A 175 7.79 0.91 13.57
C LEU A 175 8.01 -0.58 13.86
N GLY A 176 8.25 -0.94 15.12
CA GLY A 176 8.51 -2.30 15.57
C GLY A 176 9.99 -2.67 15.65
N PHE A 177 10.93 -1.77 15.36
CA PHE A 177 12.36 -2.11 15.31
C PHE A 177 13.11 -1.73 16.59
N THR A 178 13.96 -2.63 17.09
CA THR A 178 14.83 -2.38 18.25
C THR A 178 15.90 -1.34 17.95
N LYS A 179 16.31 -0.57 18.96
CA LYS A 179 17.30 0.50 18.78
C LYS A 179 18.71 -0.03 18.58
N GLU A 180 19.02 -1.19 19.15
CA GLU A 180 20.37 -1.76 19.18
C GLU A 180 20.66 -2.60 17.94
N THR A 181 19.71 -3.45 17.53
CA THR A 181 19.90 -4.42 16.44
C THR A 181 19.13 -4.06 15.17
N ASN A 182 18.23 -3.07 15.23
CA ASN A 182 17.26 -2.77 14.17
C ASN A 182 16.47 -4.02 13.74
N GLU A 183 16.24 -4.96 14.66
CA GLU A 183 15.46 -6.17 14.42
C GLU A 183 13.98 -5.88 14.73
N TRP A 184 13.09 -6.37 13.89
CA TRP A 184 11.66 -6.21 14.10
C TRP A 184 11.15 -7.13 15.21
N HIS A 185 10.40 -6.57 16.16
CA HIS A 185 9.70 -7.30 17.20
C HIS A 185 8.35 -6.64 17.56
N GLN A 186 7.29 -7.44 17.63
CA GLN A 186 5.94 -6.98 17.97
C GLN A 186 5.84 -6.28 19.34
N SER A 187 6.66 -6.69 20.31
CA SER A 187 6.63 -6.15 21.68
C SER A 187 6.99 -4.67 21.74
N ASN A 188 7.69 -4.15 20.73
CA ASN A 188 7.98 -2.71 20.63
C ASN A 188 6.69 -1.87 20.53
N PHE A 189 5.59 -2.44 20.02
CA PHE A 189 4.30 -1.74 19.96
C PHE A 189 3.52 -1.75 21.29
N GLU A 190 3.94 -2.54 22.29
CA GLU A 190 3.26 -2.63 23.59
C GLU A 190 3.55 -1.41 24.48
N ASN A 191 4.77 -0.85 24.39
CA ASN A 191 5.10 0.38 25.09
C ASN A 191 4.52 1.57 24.29
N ILE A 192 3.52 2.26 24.84
CA ILE A 192 2.88 3.42 24.22
C ILE A 192 3.41 4.77 24.74
N GLU A 193 4.25 4.75 25.78
CA GLU A 193 4.65 5.97 26.48
C GLU A 193 5.57 6.85 25.62
N GLY A 194 5.26 8.15 25.54
CA GLY A 194 6.01 9.11 24.74
C GLY A 194 5.90 8.94 23.22
N LYS A 195 5.05 8.02 22.74
CA LYS A 195 4.81 7.77 21.31
C LYS A 195 3.57 8.51 20.81
N HIS A 196 3.69 9.05 19.62
CA HIS A 196 2.61 9.79 18.97
C HIS A 196 1.92 8.95 17.89
N TYR A 197 2.69 8.09 17.22
CA TYR A 197 2.20 7.22 16.16
C TYR A 197 2.76 5.81 16.27
N ASN A 198 1.92 4.82 15.96
CA ASN A 198 2.37 3.51 15.49
C ASN A 198 2.16 3.46 13.97
N LEU A 199 3.23 3.20 13.22
CA LEU A 199 3.21 3.08 11.77
C LEU A 199 3.38 1.62 11.35
N TYR A 200 2.40 1.10 10.62
CA TYR A 200 2.33 -0.28 10.15
C TYR A 200 2.43 -0.31 8.62
N LYS A 201 3.57 -0.78 8.09
CA LYS A 201 3.79 -0.90 6.63
C LYS A 201 3.38 -2.29 6.14
N LEU A 202 2.19 -2.37 5.54
CA LEU A 202 1.55 -3.62 5.14
C LEU A 202 2.23 -4.30 3.94
N HIS A 203 2.91 -3.55 3.08
CA HIS A 203 3.63 -4.11 1.92
C HIS A 203 5.16 -4.12 2.11
N GLY A 204 5.66 -3.81 3.30
CA GLY A 204 7.10 -3.67 3.51
C GLY A 204 7.59 -2.25 3.24
N SER A 205 8.91 -2.10 3.10
CA SER A 205 9.56 -0.79 2.98
C SER A 205 10.89 -0.91 2.24
N ILE A 206 11.28 0.17 1.55
CA ILE A 206 12.53 0.21 0.77
C ILE A 206 13.81 0.22 1.62
N ASP A 207 13.71 0.41 2.93
CA ASP A 207 14.80 0.37 3.90
C ASP A 207 14.80 -0.92 4.74
N TRP A 208 13.97 -1.90 4.39
CA TRP A 208 13.92 -3.19 5.09
C TRP A 208 14.70 -4.25 4.33
N TYR A 209 15.36 -5.15 5.06
CA TYR A 209 16.07 -6.29 4.50
C TYR A 209 15.99 -7.50 5.44
N LEU A 210 16.17 -8.69 4.88
CA LEU A 210 16.29 -9.92 5.65
C LEU A 210 17.76 -10.22 5.95
N ALA A 211 18.07 -10.47 7.22
CA ALA A 211 19.36 -10.97 7.66
C ALA A 211 19.16 -12.05 8.72
N ASP A 212 19.73 -13.24 8.51
CA ASP A 212 19.57 -14.40 9.40
C ASP A 212 18.09 -14.76 9.64
N ASP A 213 17.28 -14.76 8.58
CA ASP A 213 15.82 -14.97 8.60
C ASP A 213 15.04 -13.98 9.50
N LYS A 214 15.67 -12.87 9.89
CA LYS A 214 15.07 -11.81 10.69
C LYS A 214 14.92 -10.55 9.85
N LEU A 215 13.75 -9.92 9.95
CA LEU A 215 13.52 -8.62 9.34
C LEU A 215 14.30 -7.55 10.11
N ARG A 216 15.13 -6.80 9.37
CA ARG A 216 15.87 -5.66 9.90
C ARG A 216 15.62 -4.39 9.10
N LYS A 217 15.83 -3.26 9.77
CA LYS A 217 15.75 -1.92 9.18
C LYS A 217 17.14 -1.35 8.94
N SER A 218 17.31 -0.70 7.80
CA SER A 218 18.51 0.03 7.42
C SER A 218 18.33 1.53 7.62
N GLN A 219 19.45 2.26 7.68
CA GLN A 219 19.43 3.73 7.68
C GLN A 219 19.30 4.30 6.26
N LYS A 220 19.51 3.47 5.24
CA LYS A 220 19.49 3.86 3.83
C LYS A 220 18.55 2.93 3.07
N ILE A 221 18.23 3.33 1.85
CA ILE A 221 17.52 2.50 0.90
C ILE A 221 18.38 1.27 0.59
N GLU A 222 17.77 0.10 0.69
CA GLU A 222 18.41 -1.17 0.40
C GLU A 222 18.40 -1.47 -1.10
N SER A 223 19.43 -2.16 -1.58
CA SER A 223 19.50 -2.56 -3.00
C SER A 223 18.49 -3.66 -3.32
N GLU A 224 18.24 -4.54 -2.37
CA GLU A 224 17.29 -5.65 -2.47
C GLU A 224 16.34 -5.62 -1.27
N PRO A 225 15.43 -4.62 -1.22
CA PRO A 225 14.58 -4.45 -0.06
C PRO A 225 13.54 -5.57 0.03
N GLU A 226 13.12 -5.86 1.26
CA GLU A 226 12.04 -6.79 1.56
C GLU A 226 10.69 -6.12 1.29
N LEU A 227 10.12 -6.45 0.14
CA LEU A 227 8.84 -5.93 -0.36
C LEU A 227 7.85 -7.09 -0.51
N ILE A 228 6.63 -6.90 -0.02
CA ILE A 228 5.58 -7.92 -0.02
C ILE A 228 4.63 -7.62 -1.17
N PHE A 229 4.75 -8.38 -2.25
CA PHE A 229 3.89 -8.29 -3.43
C PHE A 229 2.84 -9.41 -3.45
N GLY A 230 1.58 -9.05 -3.65
CA GLY A 230 0.51 -10.03 -3.87
C GLY A 230 0.12 -10.88 -2.66
N ILE A 231 -1.00 -11.60 -2.80
CA ILE A 231 -1.65 -12.35 -1.70
C ILE A 231 -0.82 -13.58 -1.27
N GLN A 232 -0.10 -14.22 -2.19
CA GLN A 232 0.67 -15.43 -1.86
C GLN A 232 1.83 -15.14 -0.92
N HIS A 233 2.58 -14.06 -1.15
CA HIS A 233 3.61 -13.61 -0.21
C HIS A 233 2.97 -13.25 1.13
N LYS A 234 1.85 -12.52 1.14
CA LYS A 234 1.10 -12.17 2.37
C LYS A 234 0.65 -13.37 3.21
N MET A 235 0.26 -14.48 2.55
CA MET A 235 -0.21 -15.70 3.22
C MET A 235 0.93 -16.58 3.74
N THR A 236 2.13 -16.47 3.18
CA THR A 236 3.34 -17.17 3.64
C THR A 236 4.25 -16.31 4.51
N SER A 237 4.03 -14.98 4.52
CA SER A 237 4.75 -14.03 5.35
C SER A 237 4.54 -14.34 6.82
N VAL A 238 5.65 -14.58 7.51
CA VAL A 238 5.76 -14.47 8.96
C VAL A 238 5.63 -12.98 9.34
N ASP A 239 5.75 -12.68 10.62
CA ASP A 239 5.93 -11.32 11.11
C ASP A 239 6.91 -10.50 10.24
N PRO A 240 6.60 -9.22 9.96
CA PRO A 240 5.61 -8.38 10.65
C PRO A 240 4.21 -8.36 10.03
N TYR A 241 4.02 -8.98 8.86
CA TYR A 241 2.81 -8.80 8.06
C TYR A 241 1.55 -9.31 8.78
N PHE A 242 1.63 -10.51 9.36
CA PHE A 242 0.53 -11.12 10.09
C PHE A 242 0.13 -10.26 11.30
N TYR A 243 1.11 -9.80 12.07
CA TYR A 243 0.89 -8.88 13.18
C TYR A 243 0.19 -7.59 12.72
N TYR A 244 0.70 -6.91 11.68
CA TYR A 244 0.08 -5.67 11.17
C TYR A 244 -1.35 -5.87 10.68
N SER A 245 -1.60 -6.97 9.98
CA SER A 245 -2.94 -7.34 9.51
C SER A 245 -3.90 -7.60 10.66
N SER A 246 -3.42 -8.26 11.72
CA SER A 246 -4.17 -8.49 12.95
C SER A 246 -4.52 -7.17 13.66
N VAL A 247 -3.53 -6.27 13.79
CA VAL A 247 -3.74 -4.94 14.40
C VAL A 247 -4.70 -4.09 13.56
N LEU A 248 -4.57 -4.08 12.23
CA LEU A 248 -5.51 -3.39 11.33
C LEU A 248 -6.94 -3.89 11.55
N ARG A 249 -7.14 -5.22 11.57
CA ARG A 249 -8.43 -5.82 11.85
C ARG A 249 -8.96 -5.40 13.22
N ASN A 250 -8.17 -5.55 14.29
CA ASN A 250 -8.61 -5.18 15.64
C ASN A 250 -9.01 -3.69 15.71
N SER A 251 -8.18 -2.80 15.17
CA SER A 251 -8.45 -1.37 15.20
C SER A 251 -9.71 -0.98 14.42
N CYS A 252 -9.94 -1.57 13.24
CA CYS A 252 -11.17 -1.34 12.48
C CYS A 252 -12.43 -1.84 13.22
N PHE A 253 -12.35 -2.95 13.94
CA PHE A 253 -13.51 -3.56 14.61
C PHE A 253 -13.81 -2.99 15.99
N ASN A 254 -12.79 -2.60 16.76
CA ASN A 254 -12.96 -2.35 18.18
C ASN A 254 -12.68 -0.90 18.60
N GLU A 255 -11.85 -0.16 17.84
CA GLU A 255 -11.30 1.12 18.31
C GLU A 255 -11.75 2.30 17.44
N ALA A 256 -11.56 2.18 16.12
CA ALA A 256 -11.77 3.27 15.17
C ALA A 256 -13.23 3.74 15.17
N LYS A 257 -13.45 5.04 15.05
CA LYS A 257 -14.76 5.63 14.70
C LYS A 257 -14.73 6.16 13.27
N ILE A 258 -13.55 6.57 12.80
CA ILE A 258 -13.31 7.05 11.44
C ILE A 258 -12.08 6.34 10.88
N ILE A 259 -12.23 5.78 9.68
CA ILE A 259 -11.14 5.31 8.85
C ILE A 259 -10.90 6.35 7.76
N VAL A 260 -9.73 6.97 7.75
CA VAL A 260 -9.32 7.97 6.78
C VAL A 260 -8.43 7.30 5.74
N VAL A 261 -8.98 7.09 4.55
CA VAL A 261 -8.29 6.46 3.41
C VAL A 261 -7.77 7.56 2.49
N ILE A 262 -6.46 7.63 2.30
CA ILE A 262 -5.84 8.67 1.46
C ILE A 262 -5.09 8.02 0.30
N GLY A 263 -5.53 8.32 -0.92
CA GLY A 263 -4.83 7.89 -2.15
C GLY A 263 -4.78 6.37 -2.36
N TYR A 264 -5.72 5.61 -1.80
CA TYR A 264 -5.79 4.17 -1.97
C TYR A 264 -6.76 3.79 -3.10
N SER A 265 -6.29 2.94 -4.02
CA SER A 265 -7.06 2.53 -5.20
C SER A 265 -7.99 1.34 -4.97
N TYR A 266 -8.06 0.79 -3.75
CA TYR A 266 -8.79 -0.44 -3.44
C TYR A 266 -8.31 -1.67 -4.24
N ALA A 267 -7.02 -1.71 -4.59
CA ALA A 267 -6.43 -2.83 -5.33
C ALA A 267 -6.02 -4.01 -4.44
N ASP A 268 -5.98 -3.84 -3.11
CA ASP A 268 -5.63 -4.90 -2.16
C ASP A 268 -6.89 -5.55 -1.60
N ASP A 269 -7.26 -6.72 -2.14
CA ASP A 269 -8.45 -7.46 -1.74
C ASP A 269 -8.45 -7.84 -0.26
N TYR A 270 -7.29 -8.12 0.33
CA TYR A 270 -7.22 -8.54 1.74
C TYR A 270 -7.56 -7.36 2.67
N VAL A 271 -6.99 -6.18 2.40
CA VAL A 271 -7.34 -4.95 3.12
C VAL A 271 -8.82 -4.61 2.90
N ASN A 272 -9.32 -4.71 1.67
CA ASN A 272 -10.73 -4.45 1.34
C ASN A 272 -11.67 -5.36 2.15
N VAL A 273 -11.34 -6.64 2.31
CA VAL A 273 -12.11 -7.58 3.13
C VAL A 273 -12.15 -7.14 4.59
N ILE A 274 -11.03 -6.70 5.17
CA ILE A 274 -11.01 -6.20 6.56
C ILE A 274 -11.91 -4.97 6.72
N LEU A 275 -11.77 -3.99 5.83
CA LEU A 275 -12.57 -2.76 5.86
C LEU A 275 -14.06 -3.06 5.67
N SER A 276 -14.39 -3.90 4.68
CA SER A 276 -15.75 -4.36 4.38
C SER A 276 -16.42 -4.98 5.60
N GLN A 277 -15.76 -5.93 6.26
CA GLN A 277 -16.33 -6.62 7.40
C GLN A 277 -16.53 -5.68 8.59
N ALA A 278 -15.59 -4.76 8.85
CA ALA A 278 -15.71 -3.80 9.94
C ALA A 278 -16.86 -2.80 9.70
N LEU A 279 -16.91 -2.19 8.51
CA LEU A 279 -17.96 -1.21 8.14
C LEU A 279 -19.35 -1.83 8.18
N ASN A 280 -19.50 -3.04 7.63
CA ASN A 280 -20.77 -3.77 7.63
C ASN A 280 -21.20 -4.30 9.00
N SER A 281 -20.28 -4.38 9.96
CA SER A 281 -20.58 -4.82 11.34
C SER A 281 -20.87 -3.64 12.28
N ARG A 282 -20.48 -2.41 11.91
CA ARG A 282 -20.52 -1.24 12.80
C ARG A 282 -21.19 -0.05 12.11
N GLY A 283 -22.49 0.12 12.34
CA GLY A 283 -23.27 1.22 11.73
C GLY A 283 -22.75 2.63 12.04
N GLY A 284 -22.05 2.83 13.17
CA GLY A 284 -21.42 4.10 13.54
C GLY A 284 -20.03 4.34 12.95
N LEU A 285 -19.37 3.33 12.37
CA LEU A 285 -18.06 3.48 11.74
C LEU A 285 -18.21 4.26 10.42
N ARG A 286 -17.35 5.25 10.21
CA ARG A 286 -17.28 6.05 8.98
C ARG A 286 -15.99 5.80 8.24
N VAL A 287 -16.04 5.88 6.91
CA VAL A 287 -14.87 5.89 6.04
C VAL A 287 -14.83 7.21 5.26
N ILE A 288 -13.73 7.95 5.42
CA ILE A 288 -13.44 9.17 4.67
C ILE A 288 -12.44 8.80 3.59
N ASN A 289 -12.88 8.82 2.33
CA ASN A 289 -12.04 8.58 1.18
C ASN A 289 -11.54 9.90 0.59
N VAL A 290 -10.22 10.07 0.54
CA VAL A 290 -9.56 11.24 -0.02
C VAL A 290 -8.84 10.83 -1.30
N ALA A 291 -9.39 11.25 -2.43
CA ALA A 291 -8.78 11.07 -3.74
C ALA A 291 -9.33 12.11 -4.72
N PRO A 292 -8.50 12.65 -5.62
CA PRO A 292 -8.97 13.56 -6.66
C PRO A 292 -9.78 12.80 -7.72
N LEU A 293 -10.92 13.36 -8.13
CA LEU A 293 -11.80 12.80 -9.15
C LEU A 293 -11.20 12.92 -10.56
N PHE A 294 -10.32 13.89 -10.80
CA PHE A 294 -9.76 14.20 -12.13
C PHE A 294 -10.84 14.35 -13.21
N GLY A 295 -11.97 15.00 -12.87
CA GLY A 295 -13.09 15.21 -13.79
C GLY A 295 -14.04 14.01 -13.93
N LYS A 296 -13.86 12.95 -13.13
CA LYS A 296 -14.84 11.87 -13.00
C LYS A 296 -16.04 12.29 -12.14
N ASP A 297 -17.13 11.53 -12.26
CA ASP A 297 -18.35 11.69 -11.48
C ASP A 297 -18.17 11.12 -10.06
N GLU A 298 -18.41 11.94 -9.04
CA GLU A 298 -18.32 11.55 -7.63
C GLU A 298 -19.22 10.34 -7.29
N THR A 299 -20.42 10.28 -7.88
CA THR A 299 -21.38 9.19 -7.65
C THR A 299 -20.81 7.88 -8.15
N LYS A 300 -20.19 7.87 -9.34
CA LYS A 300 -19.58 6.67 -9.90
C LYS A 300 -18.40 6.18 -9.09
N GLU A 301 -17.59 7.10 -8.57
CA GLU A 301 -16.45 6.75 -7.71
C GLU A 301 -16.92 6.23 -6.34
N LYS A 302 -17.97 6.81 -5.76
CA LYS A 302 -18.62 6.26 -4.56
C LYS A 302 -19.17 4.86 -4.82
N ASP A 303 -19.90 4.65 -5.92
CA ASP A 303 -20.44 3.35 -6.30
C ASP A 303 -19.33 2.31 -6.47
N PHE A 304 -18.21 2.69 -7.09
CA PHE A 304 -17.03 1.83 -7.21
C PHE A 304 -16.50 1.39 -5.84
N ILE A 305 -16.34 2.32 -4.89
CA ILE A 305 -15.86 2.02 -3.53
C ILE A 305 -16.87 1.15 -2.79
N ILE A 306 -18.16 1.47 -2.88
CA ILE A 306 -19.25 0.69 -2.26
C ILE A 306 -19.24 -0.74 -2.77
N GLN A 307 -19.04 -0.95 -4.08
CA GLN A 307 -18.95 -2.28 -4.68
C GLN A 307 -17.68 -3.02 -4.22
N ARG A 308 -16.51 -2.37 -4.25
CA ARG A 308 -15.24 -2.97 -3.80
C ARG A 308 -15.26 -3.38 -2.33
N LEU A 309 -15.91 -2.59 -1.48
CA LEU A 309 -16.05 -2.85 -0.05
C LEU A 309 -17.34 -3.61 0.30
N ASN A 310 -18.20 -3.93 -0.67
CA ASN A 310 -19.51 -4.55 -0.46
C ASN A 310 -20.30 -3.88 0.69
N LEU A 311 -20.39 -2.55 0.69
CA LEU A 311 -21.01 -1.80 1.78
C LEU A 311 -22.54 -1.90 1.74
N LYS A 312 -23.14 -2.22 2.90
CA LYS A 312 -24.60 -2.26 3.06
C LYS A 312 -25.20 -0.86 3.22
N SER A 313 -24.48 0.07 3.86
CA SER A 313 -24.94 1.44 4.10
C SER A 313 -24.02 2.44 3.40
N GLN A 314 -24.58 3.16 2.43
CA GLN A 314 -23.85 4.18 1.67
C GLN A 314 -23.51 5.41 2.54
N ASN A 315 -24.28 5.66 3.59
CA ASN A 315 -24.11 6.80 4.51
C ASN A 315 -22.81 6.73 5.33
N GLN A 316 -22.12 5.58 5.32
CA GLN A 316 -20.83 5.42 5.99
C GLN A 316 -19.66 6.01 5.19
N LEU A 317 -19.84 6.22 3.87
CA LEU A 317 -18.80 6.69 2.97
C LEU A 317 -18.90 8.20 2.75
N ILE A 318 -17.82 8.89 3.09
CA ILE A 318 -17.62 10.32 2.85
C ILE A 318 -16.50 10.45 1.81
N TYR A 319 -16.77 11.12 0.70
CA TYR A 319 -15.77 11.32 -0.35
C TYR A 319 -15.26 12.76 -0.32
N ILE A 320 -13.94 12.92 -0.40
CA ILE A 320 -13.26 14.21 -0.45
C ILE A 320 -12.47 14.28 -1.75
N ASP A 321 -12.96 15.08 -2.69
CA ASP A 321 -12.30 15.36 -3.98
C ASP A 321 -11.15 16.35 -3.79
N LYS A 322 -10.02 15.84 -3.30
CA LYS A 322 -8.77 16.57 -3.08
C LYS A 322 -7.58 15.67 -3.28
N THR A 323 -6.43 16.26 -3.64
CA THR A 323 -5.16 15.55 -3.52
C THR A 323 -4.81 15.30 -2.06
N ALA A 324 -3.86 14.39 -1.81
CA ALA A 324 -3.38 14.12 -0.46
C ALA A 324 -2.82 15.39 0.18
N LYS A 325 -2.01 16.15 -0.56
CA LYS A 325 -1.45 17.43 -0.12
C LYS A 325 -2.56 18.43 0.26
N GLU A 326 -3.52 18.66 -0.63
CA GLU A 326 -4.59 19.64 -0.36
C GLU A 326 -5.46 19.27 0.84
N PHE A 327 -5.79 17.99 1.01
CA PHE A 327 -6.55 17.53 2.17
C PHE A 327 -5.75 17.71 3.46
N MET A 328 -4.51 17.22 3.48
CA MET A 328 -3.66 17.25 4.67
C MET A 328 -3.34 18.69 5.12
N THR A 329 -3.11 19.62 4.18
CA THR A 329 -2.76 21.00 4.54
C THR A 329 -3.96 21.89 4.84
N ASN A 330 -5.10 21.68 4.18
CA ASN A 330 -6.18 22.68 4.18
C ASN A 330 -7.46 22.19 4.88
N VAL A 331 -7.63 20.88 5.08
CA VAL A 331 -8.89 20.30 5.59
C VAL A 331 -8.65 19.50 6.86
N MET A 332 -7.57 18.74 6.91
CA MET A 332 -7.31 17.79 8.00
C MET A 332 -6.96 18.51 9.30
N ASN A 333 -7.88 18.49 10.25
CA ASN A 333 -7.68 18.95 11.62
C ASN A 333 -8.65 18.22 12.58
N LYS A 334 -8.50 18.45 13.88
CA LYS A 334 -9.34 17.81 14.91
C LYS A 334 -10.84 18.11 14.73
N GLU A 335 -11.19 19.35 14.39
CA GLU A 335 -12.59 19.78 14.22
C GLU A 335 -13.27 19.06 13.05
N PHE A 336 -12.57 18.95 11.92
CA PHE A 336 -13.03 18.19 10.76
C PHE A 336 -13.42 16.77 11.16
N PHE A 337 -12.58 16.08 11.92
CA PHE A 337 -12.90 14.71 12.34
C PHE A 337 -14.06 14.65 13.34
N VAL A 338 -14.13 15.56 14.31
CA VAL A 338 -15.26 15.62 15.26
C VAL A 338 -16.59 15.77 14.53
N ASN A 339 -16.64 16.59 13.49
CA ASN A 339 -17.85 16.84 12.69
C ASN A 339 -18.26 15.65 11.80
N ASN A 340 -17.37 14.67 11.61
CA ASN A 340 -17.62 13.51 10.75
C ASN A 340 -17.71 12.18 11.54
N ILE A 341 -17.81 12.22 12.87
CA ILE A 341 -18.09 11.02 13.66
C ILE A 341 -19.52 10.56 13.39
N GLY A 342 -19.69 9.27 13.09
CA GLY A 342 -21.02 8.66 12.97
C GLY A 342 -21.67 8.47 14.33
N GLU A 343 -22.95 8.83 14.44
CA GLU A 343 -23.76 8.45 15.60
C GLU A 343 -24.10 6.95 15.54
N PRO A 344 -24.03 6.20 16.65
CA PRO A 344 -24.48 4.82 16.68
C PRO A 344 -25.98 4.74 16.38
N GLU A 345 -26.40 3.89 15.45
CA GLU A 345 -27.82 3.55 15.32
C GLU A 345 -28.29 2.88 16.62
N GLY A 346 -29.23 3.52 17.33
CA GLY A 346 -29.92 2.91 18.48
C GLY A 346 -29.56 3.43 19.87
N VAL A 347 -29.21 4.72 20.05
CA VAL A 347 -29.32 5.36 21.36
C VAL A 347 -30.67 6.12 21.40
N PRO A 348 -31.75 5.53 21.92
CA PRO A 348 -32.91 6.33 22.29
C PRO A 348 -32.47 7.20 23.47
N PHE A 349 -32.73 8.51 23.35
CA PHE A 349 -32.68 9.43 24.49
C PHE A 349 -33.56 8.96 25.64
#